data_AF-A0A6V7TX03-F1
#
_entry.id   AF-A0A6V7TX03-F1
#
_cell.length_a   1.000
_cell.length_b   1.000
_cell.length_c   1.000
_cell.angle_alpha   90.00
_cell.angle_beta   90.00
_cell.angle_gamma   90.00
#
_symmetry.space_group_name_H-M   'P 1'
#
loop_
_entity.id
_entity.type
_entity.pdbx_description
1 polymer ?
#
loop_
_entity_poly.entity_id
_entity_poly.type
_entity_poly.pdbx_seq_one_letter_code
_entity_poly.pdbx_strand_id
1 'polypeptide(L)'
;MESLDPQTARFLQELRQEGERQKFHEQVMTICSKCFDICAPDARPPNRMDAKLENCMVNCVNRMADATEYLAKCLEQKIRSHSSGNDGGFS
;
A
#
# COMPACT_ATOMS: atom_id res chain seq x y z
N MET A 1 7.87 11.42 32.42
CA MET A 1 7.42 11.39 31.01
C MET A 1 7.45 12.82 30.54
N GLU A 2 8.52 13.23 29.86
CA GLU A 2 8.70 14.62 29.41
C GLU A 2 7.55 15.00 28.47
N SER A 3 6.81 16.03 28.87
CA SER A 3 5.86 16.71 28.01
C SER A 3 6.63 17.31 26.84
N LEU A 4 6.45 16.73 25.64
CA LEU A 4 7.04 17.27 24.42
C LEU A 4 6.62 18.73 24.25
N ASP A 5 7.59 19.60 23.99
CA ASP A 5 7.34 21.01 23.70
C ASP A 5 6.30 21.13 22.56
N PRO A 6 5.31 22.05 22.65
CA PRO A 6 4.23 22.17 21.67
C PRO A 6 4.70 22.36 20.23
N GLN A 7 5.86 23.00 20.00
CA GLN A 7 6.43 23.17 18.67
C GLN A 7 6.96 21.83 18.14
N THR A 8 7.62 21.05 19.00
CA THR A 8 8.11 19.70 18.66
C THR A 8 6.96 18.76 18.34
N ALA A 9 5.86 18.83 19.11
CA ALA A 9 4.67 18.01 18.87
C ALA A 9 4.03 18.30 17.49
N ARG A 10 3.95 19.57 17.09
CA ARG A 10 3.45 19.98 15.76
C ARG A 10 4.34 19.49 14.63
N PHE A 11 5.65 19.67 14.78
CA PHE A 11 6.61 19.19 13.79
C PHE A 11 6.54 17.66 13.60
N LEU A 12 6.42 16.89 14.69
CA LEU A 12 6.23 15.43 14.61
C LEU A 12 4.91 15.04 13.92
N GLN A 13 3.85 15.83 14.09
CA GLN A 13 2.59 15.60 13.40
C GLN A 13 2.72 15.87 11.90
N GLU A 14 3.34 16.97 11.50
CA GLU A 14 3.59 17.32 10.10
C GLU A 14 4.48 16.28 9.42
N LEU A 15 5.57 15.86 10.08
CA LEU A 15 6.45 14.79 9.59
C LEU A 15 5.70 13.48 9.37
N ARG A 16 4.79 13.09 10.28
CA ARG A 16 3.96 11.90 10.08
C ARG A 16 3.07 12.03 8.85
N GLN A 17 2.42 13.17 8.66
CA GLN A 17 1.57 13.40 7.49
C GLN A 17 2.36 13.31 6.19
N GLU A 18 3.55 13.90 6.16
CA GLU A 18 4.44 13.82 5.01
C GLU A 18 4.92 12.39 4.76
N GLY A 19 5.28 11.66 5.83
CA GLY A 19 5.68 10.26 5.73
C GLY A 19 4.57 9.36 5.17
N GLU A 20 3.32 9.57 5.58
CA GLU A 20 2.17 8.84 5.02
C GLU A 20 1.96 9.18 3.54
N ARG A 21 2.16 10.45 3.14
CA ARG A 21 2.07 10.86 1.73
C ARG A 21 3.14 10.19 0.88
N GLN A 22 4.37 10.08 1.38
CA GLN A 22 5.46 9.41 0.67
C GLN A 22 5.16 7.92 0.47
N LYS A 23 4.70 7.22 1.50
CA LYS A 23 4.30 5.80 1.40
C LYS A 23 3.19 5.61 0.39
N PHE A 24 2.18 6.48 0.40
CA PHE A 24 1.10 6.42 -0.59
C PHE A 24 1.63 6.61 -2.01
N HIS A 25 2.52 7.58 -2.23
CA HIS A 25 3.13 7.81 -3.53
C HIS A 25 3.93 6.58 -4.01
N GLU A 26 4.70 5.95 -3.12
CA GLU A 26 5.45 4.73 -3.42
C GLU A 26 4.52 3.58 -3.83
N GLN A 27 3.40 3.40 -3.14
CA GLN A 27 2.40 2.39 -3.49
C GLN A 27 1.78 2.67 -4.86
N VAL A 28 1.42 3.92 -5.15
CA VAL A 28 0.89 4.32 -6.46
C VAL A 28 1.89 4.00 -7.55
N MET A 29 3.17 4.38 -7.38
CA MET A 29 4.21 4.09 -8.38
C MET A 29 4.42 2.60 -8.58
N THR A 30 4.36 1.81 -7.51
CA THR A 30 4.46 0.35 -7.56
C THR A 30 3.30 -0.26 -8.38
N ILE A 31 2.07 0.17 -8.13
CA ILE A 31 0.89 -0.31 -8.86
C ILE A 31 0.97 0.11 -10.33
N CYS A 32 1.34 1.37 -10.60
CA CYS A 32 1.50 1.88 -11.95
C CYS A 32 2.54 1.07 -12.74
N SER A 33 3.73 0.83 -12.17
CA SER A 33 4.77 0.03 -12.81
C SER A 33 4.27 -1.38 -13.14
N LYS A 34 3.69 -2.07 -12.15
CA LYS A 34 3.21 -3.45 -12.33
C LYS A 34 2.12 -3.54 -13.38
N CYS A 35 1.15 -2.63 -13.35
CA CYS A 35 0.07 -2.64 -14.33
C CYS A 35 0.55 -2.27 -15.73
N PHE A 36 1.58 -1.41 -15.82
CA PHE A 36 2.24 -1.16 -17.09
C PHE A 36 2.94 -2.41 -17.63
N ASP A 37 3.70 -3.13 -16.80
CA ASP A 37 4.37 -4.37 -17.21
C ASP A 37 3.35 -5.44 -17.67
N ILE A 38 2.19 -5.51 -17.03
CA ILE A 38 1.12 -6.48 -17.38
C ILE A 38 0.40 -6.08 -18.67
N CYS A 39 0.05 -4.80 -18.82
CA CYS A 39 -0.85 -4.35 -19.88
C CYS A 39 -0.12 -3.85 -21.13
N ALA A 40 1.15 -3.46 -21.02
CA ALA A 40 1.99 -2.95 -22.11
C ALA A 40 3.28 -3.78 -22.26
N PRO A 41 3.18 -5.09 -22.61
CA PRO A 41 4.33 -6.00 -22.66
C PRO A 41 5.39 -5.61 -23.71
N ASP A 42 4.99 -4.89 -24.77
CA ASP A 42 5.92 -4.43 -25.81
C ASP A 42 6.71 -3.17 -25.43
N ALA A 43 6.50 -2.63 -24.21
CA ALA A 43 7.17 -1.48 -23.58
C ALA A 43 7.27 -0.19 -24.43
N ARG A 44 6.65 -0.15 -25.61
CA ARG A 44 6.59 1.03 -26.46
C ARG A 44 5.49 1.93 -25.89
N PRO A 45 5.81 3.08 -25.29
CA PRO A 45 4.78 4.01 -24.85
C PRO A 45 4.04 4.49 -26.11
N PRO A 46 2.76 4.11 -26.30
CA PRO A 46 2.03 4.63 -27.45
C PRO A 46 1.77 6.12 -27.20
N ASN A 47 1.79 6.94 -28.26
CA ASN A 47 1.49 8.38 -28.14
C ASN A 47 0.11 8.65 -27.49
N ARG A 48 -0.78 7.65 -27.50
CA ARG A 48 -2.04 7.59 -26.76
C ARG A 48 -2.29 6.15 -26.32
N MET A 49 -2.82 5.97 -25.13
CA MET A 49 -3.33 4.66 -24.71
C MET A 49 -4.46 4.27 -25.65
N ASP A 50 -4.37 3.10 -26.27
CA ASP A 50 -5.48 2.55 -27.03
C ASP A 50 -6.58 2.06 -26.06
N ALA A 51 -7.82 1.91 -26.54
CA ALA A 51 -8.94 1.51 -25.68
C ALA A 51 -8.72 0.15 -24.97
N LYS A 52 -7.97 -0.77 -25.60
CA LYS A 52 -7.60 -2.05 -24.99
C LYS A 52 -6.62 -1.86 -23.84
N LEU A 53 -5.59 -1.03 -24.04
CA LEU A 53 -4.62 -0.68 -22.99
C LEU A 53 -5.31 0.04 -21.81
N GLU A 54 -6.19 1.01 -22.09
CA GLU A 54 -6.97 1.71 -21.06
C GLU A 54 -7.82 0.75 -20.24
N ASN A 55 -8.61 -0.11 -20.89
CA ASN A 55 -9.40 -1.12 -20.20
C ASN A 55 -8.54 -2.09 -19.39
N CYS A 56 -7.39 -2.53 -19.92
CA CYS A 56 -6.48 -3.39 -19.18
C CYS A 56 -5.97 -2.70 -17.91
N MET A 57 -5.57 -1.43 -18.02
CA MET A 57 -5.04 -0.65 -16.89
C MET A 57 -6.08 -0.46 -15.79
N VAL A 58 -7.30 -0.07 -16.15
CA VAL A 58 -8.40 0.08 -15.17
C VAL A 58 -8.66 -1.24 -14.45
N ASN A 59 -8.73 -2.35 -15.20
CA ASN A 59 -8.94 -3.66 -14.60
C ASN A 59 -7.75 -4.09 -13.72
N CYS A 60 -6.51 -3.88 -14.17
CA CYS A 60 -5.32 -4.24 -13.42
C CYS A 60 -5.25 -3.49 -12.09
N VAL A 61 -5.43 -2.17 -12.10
CA VAL A 61 -5.38 -1.34 -10.90
C VAL A 61 -6.45 -1.75 -9.91
N ASN A 62 -7.70 -1.93 -10.36
CA ASN A 62 -8.79 -2.38 -9.49
C ASN A 62 -8.51 -3.75 -8.86
N ARG A 63 -8.02 -4.71 -9.66
CA ARG A 63 -7.69 -6.06 -9.17
C ARG A 63 -6.51 -6.05 -8.20
N MET A 64 -5.52 -5.21 -8.42
CA MET A 64 -4.37 -5.06 -7.53
C MET A 64 -4.78 -4.43 -6.19
N ALA A 65 -5.65 -3.41 -6.23
CA ALA A 65 -6.20 -2.79 -5.03
C ALA A 65 -7.03 -3.80 -4.21
N ASP A 66 -7.95 -4.51 -4.87
CA ASP A 66 -8.77 -5.57 -4.24
C ASP A 66 -7.89 -6.64 -3.58
N ALA A 67 -6.85 -7.11 -4.29
CA ALA A 67 -5.96 -8.15 -3.78
C ALA A 67 -5.13 -7.65 -2.59
N THR A 68 -4.65 -6.41 -2.64
CA THR A 68 -3.86 -5.81 -1.55
C THR A 68 -4.72 -5.64 -0.29
N GLU A 69 -5.97 -5.19 -0.44
CA GLU A 69 -6.91 -5.08 0.68
C GLU A 69 -7.23 -6.46 1.28
N TYR A 70 -7.48 -7.46 0.43
CA TYR A 70 -7.73 -8.83 0.88
C TYR A 70 -6.54 -9.39 1.67
N LEU A 71 -5.32 -9.27 1.14
CA LEU A 71 -4.10 -9.75 1.79
C LEU A 71 -3.84 -9.03 3.12
N ALA A 72 -4.07 -7.71 3.18
CA ALA A 72 -3.98 -6.94 4.42
C ALA A 72 -4.93 -7.49 5.49
N LYS A 73 -6.21 -7.71 5.14
CA LYS A 73 -7.20 -8.29 6.06
C LYS A 73 -6.81 -9.69 6.54
N CYS A 74 -6.34 -10.55 5.64
CA CYS A 74 -5.86 -11.89 6.01
C CYS A 74 -4.65 -11.84 6.95
N LEU A 75 -3.70 -10.94 6.69
CA LEU A 75 -2.53 -10.76 7.54
C LEU A 75 -2.92 -10.30 8.94
N GLU A 76 -3.80 -9.29 9.04
CA GLU A 76 -4.28 -8.81 10.33
C GLU A 76 -5.05 -9.89 11.10
N GLN A 77 -5.89 -10.67 10.43
CA GLN A 77 -6.58 -11.80 11.05
C GLN A 77 -5.57 -12.81 11.62
N LYS A 78 -4.55 -13.17 10.84
CA LYS A 78 -3.53 -14.13 11.27
C LYS A 78 -2.69 -13.61 12.45
N ILE A 79 -2.36 -12.32 12.46
CA ILE A 79 -1.68 -11.67 13.60
C ILE A 79 -2.58 -11.73 14.85
N ARG A 80 -3.87 -11.36 14.72
CA ARG A 80 -4.83 -11.44 15.83
C ARG A 80 -4.98 -12.86 16.38
N SER A 81 -5.01 -13.88 15.52
CA SER A 81 -5.11 -15.29 15.92
C SER A 81 -3.87 -15.82 16.64
N HIS A 82 -2.66 -15.40 16.24
CA HIS A 82 -1.42 -15.80 16.91
C HIS A 82 -1.25 -15.18 18.29
N SER A 83 -1.84 -14.01 18.54
CA SER A 83 -1.84 -13.36 19.86
C SER A 83 -2.68 -14.11 20.91
N SER A 84 -3.57 -15.02 20.51
CA SER A 84 -4.40 -15.82 21.43
C SER A 84 -3.81 -17.19 21.78
N GLY A 85 -2.60 -17.52 21.33
CA GLY A 85 -1.98 -18.84 21.50
C GLY A 85 -0.78 -18.93 22.46
N ASN A 86 -0.45 -17.87 23.22
CA ASN A 86 0.72 -17.85 24.13
C ASN A 86 0.32 -17.77 25.62
N ASP A 87 -0.73 -18.49 26.02
CA ASP A 87 -1.08 -18.72 27.42
C ASP A 87 -0.97 -20.23 27.71
N GLY A 88 0.17 -20.65 28.25
CA GLY A 88 0.37 -22.02 28.73
C GLY A 88 1.76 -22.58 28.47
N GLY A 89 2.67 -22.42 29.43
CA GLY A 89 3.93 -23.17 29.41
C GLY A 89 5.06 -22.67 30.30
N PHE A 90 4.79 -22.26 31.54
CA PHE A 90 5.78 -22.33 32.62
C PHE A 90 5.38 -23.50 33.52
N SER A 91 6.12 -24.61 33.46
CA SER A 91 6.22 -25.67 34.49
C SER A 91 7.47 -26.49 34.21
#